data_AF-A0A401FKZ7-F1
#
_entry.id   AF-A0A401FKZ7-F1
#
_cell.length_a   1.000
_cell.length_b   1.000
_cell.length_c   1.000
_cell.angle_alpha   90.00
_cell.angle_beta   90.00
_cell.angle_gamma   90.00
#
_symmetry.space_group_name_H-M   'P 1'
#
loop_
_entity.id
_entity.type
_entity.pdbx_description
1 polymer ?
#
loop_
_entity_poly.entity_id
_entity_poly.type
_entity_poly.pdbx_seq_one_letter_code
_entity_poly.pdbx_strand_id
1 'polypeptide(L)'
;MLEPSPFNRLDLMAAFVDALKRLRYNQPMSTVVHEWKYTIESQTEAIRQIMGHSSSITFNELTELAATSEEVITDFLAILEMAKYQEIKLSQTNRSDPIKITKGDV
;
A
#
# COMPACT_ATOMS: atom_id res chain seq x y z
N MET A 1 38.36 -41.78 -36.88
CA MET A 1 36.96 -41.81 -37.33
C MET A 1 36.15 -41.14 -36.24
N LEU A 2 35.48 -40.03 -36.52
CA LEU A 2 34.59 -39.36 -35.55
C LEU A 2 33.27 -40.11 -35.54
N GLU A 3 32.88 -40.67 -34.40
CA GLU A 3 31.55 -41.25 -34.24
C GLU A 3 30.50 -40.15 -34.41
N PRO A 4 29.44 -40.39 -35.22
CA PRO A 4 28.39 -39.41 -35.36
C PRO A 4 27.70 -39.21 -34.01
N SER A 5 27.43 -37.95 -33.68
CA SER A 5 26.66 -37.58 -32.48
C SER A 5 25.43 -38.48 -32.34
N PRO A 6 25.19 -39.10 -31.17
CA PRO A 6 24.04 -39.97 -30.95
C PRO A 6 22.70 -39.21 -30.98
N PHE A 7 22.77 -37.88 -31.04
CA PHE A 7 21.61 -37.00 -31.10
C PHE A 7 21.35 -36.56 -32.54
N ASN A 8 20.11 -36.78 -32.98
CA ASN A 8 19.62 -36.33 -34.28
C ASN A 8 18.89 -34.97 -34.14
N ARG A 9 18.49 -34.38 -35.27
CA ARG A 9 17.83 -33.06 -35.30
C ARG A 9 16.49 -33.02 -34.55
N LEU A 10 15.80 -34.15 -34.43
CA LEU A 10 14.53 -34.25 -33.70
C LEU A 10 14.78 -34.20 -32.19
N ASP A 11 15.88 -34.78 -31.71
CA ASP A 11 16.27 -34.73 -30.30
C ASP A 11 16.58 -33.28 -29.86
N LEU A 12 17.23 -32.52 -30.74
CA LEU A 12 17.49 -31.09 -30.49
C LEU A 12 16.20 -30.27 -30.48
N MET A 13 15.27 -30.56 -31.40
CA MET A 13 13.95 -29.93 -31.42
C MET A 13 13.14 -30.24 -30.16
N ALA A 14 13.16 -31.50 -29.70
CA ALA A 14 12.48 -31.92 -28.48
C ALA A 14 13.06 -31.20 -27.24
N ALA A 15 14.39 -31.15 -27.13
CA ALA A 15 15.07 -30.44 -26.06
C ALA A 15 14.77 -28.93 -26.07
N PHE A 16 14.68 -28.32 -27.26
CA PHE A 16 14.32 -26.91 -27.41
C PHE A 16 12.87 -26.63 -27.00
N VAL A 17 11.93 -27.48 -27.43
CA VAL A 17 10.52 -27.39 -27.04
C VAL A 17 10.36 -27.55 -25.52
N ASP A 18 11.08 -28.48 -24.90
CA ASP A 18 11.01 -28.66 -23.45
C ASP A 18 11.68 -27.51 -22.68
N ALA A 19 12.73 -26.90 -23.22
CA ALA A 19 13.30 -25.66 -22.67
C ALA A 19 12.29 -24.50 -22.72
N LEU A 20 11.58 -24.33 -23.85
CA LEU A 20 10.52 -23.33 -23.99
C LEU A 20 9.34 -23.58 -23.03
N LYS A 21 8.95 -24.84 -22.82
CA LYS A 21 7.95 -25.20 -21.80
C LYS A 21 8.41 -24.81 -20.40
N ARG A 22 9.65 -25.13 -20.02
CA ARG A 22 10.21 -24.76 -18.70
C ARG A 22 10.26 -23.24 -18.51
N LEU A 23 10.60 -22.48 -19.54
CA LEU A 23 10.54 -21.01 -19.51
C LEU A 23 9.11 -20.48 -19.29
N ARG A 24 8.10 -21.13 -19.88
CA ARG A 24 6.68 -20.79 -19.68
C ARG A 24 6.16 -21.17 -18.30
N TYR A 25 6.56 -22.31 -17.75
CA TYR A 25 6.16 -22.74 -16.40
C TYR A 25 6.88 -21.95 -15.30
N ASN A 26 8.09 -21.46 -15.57
CA ASN A 26 8.86 -20.58 -14.68
C ASN A 26 8.54 -19.10 -14.91
N GLN A 27 7.43 -18.75 -15.57
CA GLN A 27 6.97 -17.38 -15.49
C GLN A 27 6.66 -17.08 -14.03
N PRO A 28 7.30 -16.06 -13.43
CA PRO A 28 6.95 -15.67 -12.08
C PRO A 28 5.45 -15.42 -12.09
N MET A 29 4.71 -16.08 -11.17
CA MET A 29 3.38 -15.62 -10.84
C MET A 29 3.55 -14.14 -10.51
N SER A 30 3.09 -13.27 -11.40
CA SER A 30 3.00 -11.85 -11.11
C SER A 30 1.88 -11.73 -10.09
N THR A 31 2.19 -12.01 -8.83
CA THR A 31 1.54 -11.32 -7.73
C THR A 31 1.91 -9.87 -7.95
N VAL A 32 0.98 -9.12 -8.53
CA VAL A 32 0.97 -7.68 -8.37
C VAL A 32 0.89 -7.48 -6.87
N VAL A 33 2.04 -7.17 -6.27
CA VAL A 33 2.06 -6.63 -4.92
C VAL A 33 1.29 -5.34 -5.06
N HIS A 34 0.01 -5.35 -4.69
CA HIS A 34 -0.72 -4.13 -4.46
C HIS A 34 -0.05 -3.50 -3.24
N GLU A 35 1.00 -2.73 -3.49
CA GLU A 35 1.49 -1.76 -2.52
C GLU A 35 0.30 -0.86 -2.24
N TRP A 36 -0.24 -0.98 -1.03
CA TRP A 36 -1.29 -0.09 -0.55
C TRP A 36 -0.74 1.31 -0.69
N LYS A 37 -1.33 2.10 -1.60
CA LYS A 37 -0.81 3.43 -1.95
C LYS A 37 -0.85 4.36 -0.73
N TYR A 38 -1.77 4.09 0.20
CA TYR A 38 -1.98 4.83 1.43
C TYR A 38 -1.97 3.85 2.60
N THR A 39 -0.89 3.84 3.38
CA THR A 39 -0.78 3.02 4.60
C THR A 39 -1.11 3.85 5.82
N ILE A 40 -1.62 3.20 6.88
CA ILE A 40 -1.94 3.86 8.15
C ILE A 40 -0.69 4.57 8.70
N GLU A 41 0.47 3.91 8.64
CA GLU A 41 1.75 4.48 9.07
C GLU A 41 2.11 5.76 8.30
N SER A 42 1.99 5.75 6.97
CA SER A 42 2.29 6.93 6.14
C SER A 42 1.35 8.11 6.46
N GLN A 43 0.07 7.83 6.70
CA GLN A 43 -0.91 8.87 7.01
C GLN A 43 -0.76 9.40 8.43
N THR A 44 -0.45 8.53 9.38
CA THR A 44 -0.10 8.93 10.76
C THR A 44 1.08 9.91 10.75
N GLU A 45 2.13 9.65 9.96
CA GLU A 45 3.27 10.56 9.85
C GLU A 45 2.89 11.90 9.21
N ALA A 46 2.08 11.88 8.13
CA ALA A 46 1.58 13.09 7.49
C ALA A 46 0.75 13.95 8.47
N ILE A 47 -0.16 13.33 9.23
CA ILE A 47 -0.99 14.02 10.24
C ILE A 47 -0.11 14.61 11.35
N ARG A 48 0.93 13.90 11.81
CA ARG A 48 1.88 14.43 12.81
C ARG A 48 2.55 15.72 12.31
N GLN A 49 2.99 15.75 11.05
CA GLN A 49 3.62 16.94 10.47
C GLN A 49 2.66 18.12 10.42
N ILE A 50 1.41 17.90 9.97
CA ILE A 50 0.37 18.94 9.93
C ILE A 50 0.08 19.49 11.33
N MET A 51 -0.08 18.59 12.31
CA MET A 51 -0.32 18.96 13.72
C MET A 51 0.92 19.60 14.37
N GLY A 52 2.12 19.41 13.82
CA GLY A 52 3.33 20.14 14.20
C GLY A 52 3.16 21.66 14.03
N HIS A 53 2.49 22.08 12.97
CA HIS A 53 2.31 23.49 12.59
C HIS A 53 0.93 24.06 12.98
N SER A 54 -0.07 23.22 13.20
CA SER A 54 -1.45 23.62 13.51
C SER A 54 -1.89 23.14 14.90
N SER A 55 -2.59 23.99 15.65
CA SER A 55 -3.12 23.63 16.98
C SER A 55 -4.39 22.78 16.92
N SER A 56 -5.14 22.87 15.83
CA SER A 56 -6.34 22.10 15.56
C SER A 56 -6.64 22.06 14.07
N ILE A 57 -7.17 20.94 13.59
CA ILE A 57 -7.69 20.76 12.23
C ILE A 57 -9.01 19.97 12.30
N THR A 58 -9.82 20.04 11.26
CA THR A 58 -10.98 19.15 11.08
C THR A 58 -10.63 17.97 10.17
N PHE A 59 -11.37 16.86 10.31
CA PHE A 59 -11.20 15.70 9.43
C PHE A 59 -11.51 16.03 7.96
N ASN A 60 -12.44 16.97 7.72
CA ASN A 60 -12.74 17.44 6.38
C ASN A 60 -11.56 18.17 5.74
N GLU A 61 -10.86 19.02 6.49
CA GLU A 61 -9.63 19.70 6.01
C GLU A 61 -8.49 18.69 5.79
N LEU A 62 -8.39 17.67 6.64
CA LEU A 62 -7.39 16.61 6.48
C LEU A 62 -7.60 15.83 5.18
N THR A 63 -8.85 15.59 4.78
CA THR A 63 -9.22 14.76 3.63
C THR A 63 -9.62 15.56 2.39
N GLU A 64 -9.54 16.90 2.42
CA GLU A 64 -9.94 17.76 1.32
C GLU A 64 -9.11 17.51 0.05
N LEU A 65 -7.83 17.18 0.22
CA LEU A 65 -6.90 16.87 -0.87
C LEU A 65 -6.84 15.37 -1.22
N ALA A 66 -7.61 14.54 -0.52
CA ALA A 66 -7.62 13.11 -0.77
C ALA A 66 -8.15 12.80 -2.17
N ALA A 67 -7.35 12.10 -2.96
CA ALA A 67 -7.68 11.80 -4.35
C ALA A 67 -8.60 10.58 -4.49
N THR A 68 -8.64 9.71 -3.48
CA THR A 68 -9.40 8.46 -3.51
C THR A 68 -10.12 8.19 -2.19
N SER A 69 -11.19 7.39 -2.24
CA SER A 69 -11.87 6.94 -1.02
C SER A 69 -10.98 6.05 -0.14
N GLU A 70 -10.00 5.37 -0.72
CA GLU A 70 -9.01 4.59 0.03
C GLU A 70 -8.17 5.49 0.95
N GLU A 71 -7.71 6.63 0.43
CA GLU A 71 -6.98 7.64 1.20
C GLU A 71 -7.81 8.15 2.38
N VAL A 72 -9.06 8.56 2.12
CA VAL A 72 -10.00 9.01 3.17
C VAL A 72 -10.23 7.96 4.27
N ILE A 73 -10.37 6.68 3.89
CA ILE A 73 -10.56 5.59 4.85
C ILE A 73 -9.28 5.37 5.67
N THR A 74 -8.11 5.38 5.02
CA THR A 74 -6.83 5.22 5.71
C THR A 74 -6.55 6.40 6.65
N ASP A 75 -6.85 7.64 6.25
CA ASP A 75 -6.74 8.82 7.11
C ASP A 75 -7.64 8.69 8.34
N PHE A 76 -8.86 8.17 8.16
CA PHE A 76 -9.76 7.91 9.27
C PHE A 76 -9.19 6.86 10.23
N LEU A 77 -8.61 5.78 9.71
CA LEU A 77 -7.96 4.76 10.54
C LEU A 77 -6.71 5.30 11.26
N ALA A 78 -5.94 6.15 10.60
CA ALA A 78 -4.75 6.79 11.17
C ALA A 78 -5.10 7.70 12.35
N ILE A 79 -6.13 8.56 12.23
CA ILE A 79 -6.55 9.39 13.37
C ILE A 79 -7.09 8.54 14.54
N LEU A 80 -7.75 7.40 14.28
CA LEU A 80 -8.18 6.49 15.34
C LEU A 80 -7.00 5.82 16.03
N GLU A 81 -5.97 5.44 15.27
CA GLU A 81 -4.73 4.89 15.80
C GLU A 81 -3.99 5.92 16.67
N MET A 82 -3.82 7.15 16.19
CA MET A 82 -3.18 8.22 16.96
C MET A 82 -3.96 8.56 18.25
N ALA A 83 -5.30 8.54 18.18
CA ALA A 83 -6.15 8.76 19.35
C ALA A 83 -6.01 7.63 20.39
N LYS A 84 -5.84 6.37 19.94
CA LYS A 84 -5.57 5.22 20.83
C LYS A 84 -4.27 5.42 21.63
N TYR A 85 -3.27 6.06 21.05
CA TYR A 85 -2.00 6.38 21.72
C TYR A 85 -1.99 7.74 22.45
N GLN A 86 -3.16 8.39 22.57
CA GLN A 86 -3.32 9.71 23.21
C GLN A 86 -2.50 10.84 22.56
N GLU A 87 -2.01 10.66 21.34
CA GLU A 87 -1.24 11.68 20.63
C GLU A 87 -2.12 12.83 20.13
N ILE A 88 -3.39 12.52 19.85
CA ILE A 88 -4.42 13.47 19.45
C ILE A 88 -5.70 13.22 20.25
N LYS A 89 -6.52 14.26 20.34
CA LYS A 89 -7.89 14.19 20.83
C LYS A 89 -8.84 14.43 19.68
N LEU A 90 -9.86 13.59 19.62
CA LEU A 90 -10.95 13.69 18.67
C LEU A 90 -12.18 14.21 19.41
N SER A 91 -12.85 15.22 18.85
CA SER A 91 -14.09 15.77 19.39
C SER A 91 -15.11 15.92 18.27
N GLN A 92 -16.33 15.45 18.54
CA GLN A 92 -17.46 15.58 17.63
C GLN A 92 -18.71 15.77 18.50
N THR A 93 -19.38 16.90 18.35
CA THR A 93 -20.51 17.27 19.22
C THR A 93 -21.77 16.49 18.84
N ASN A 94 -22.10 16.41 17.55
CA ASN A 94 -23.17 15.58 17.02
C ASN A 94 -22.66 14.71 15.88
N ARG A 95 -23.37 13.63 15.57
CA ARG A 95 -23.01 12.69 14.50
C ARG A 95 -22.84 13.33 13.10
N SER A 96 -23.48 14.47 12.87
CA SER A 96 -23.39 15.24 11.62
C SER A 96 -22.34 16.36 11.67
N ASP A 97 -21.75 16.63 12.82
CA ASP A 97 -20.76 17.68 12.96
C ASP A 97 -19.39 17.20 12.48
N PRO A 98 -18.53 18.12 12.00
CA PRO A 98 -17.16 17.78 11.64
C PRO A 98 -16.40 17.20 12.82
N ILE A 99 -15.59 16.18 12.56
CA ILE A 99 -14.67 15.64 13.56
C ILE A 99 -13.52 16.64 13.71
N LYS A 100 -13.36 17.20 14.90
CA LYS A 100 -12.28 18.11 15.23
C LYS A 100 -11.14 17.36 15.89
N ILE A 101 -9.94 17.56 15.36
CA ILE A 101 -8.69 16.96 15.78
C ILE A 101 -7.87 18.04 16.49
N THR A 102 -7.39 17.74 17.69
CA THR A 102 -6.50 18.60 18.47
C THR A 102 -5.33 17.79 19.00
N LYS A 103 -4.21 18.44 19.34
CA LYS A 103 -3.10 17.75 20.02
C LYS A 103 -3.55 17.10 21.32
N GLY A 104 -3.01 15.92 21.60
CA GLY A 104 -3.10 15.27 22.90
C GLY A 104 -2.32 16.05 23.95
N ASP A 105 -2.69 15.87 25.21
CA ASP A 105 -1.93 16.44 26.32
C ASP A 105 -0.75 15.49 26.58
N VAL A 106 0.42 15.82 26.03
CA VAL A 106 1.71 15.17 26.39
C VAL A 106 2.40 16.04 27.44
#